data_AF-R6E0J9-F1
#
_entry.id   AF-R6E0J9-F1
#
_cell.length_a   1.000
_cell.length_b   1.000
_cell.length_c   1.000
_cell.angle_alpha   90.00
_cell.angle_beta   90.00
_cell.angle_gamma   90.00
#
_symmetry.space_group_name_H-M   'P 1'
#
loop_
_entity.id
_entity.type
_entity.pdbx_description
1 polymer ?
#
loop_
_entity_poly.entity_id
_entity_poly.type
_entity_poly.pdbx_seq_one_letter_code
_entity_poly.pdbx_strand_id
1 'polypeptide(L)'
;MRQSWFEDPDNVVYTTIAEFADNFGKEAGIPDLGRKIKEFRENPTDDGLLLKGTKRTAVKLFIPDRVFEKHLEMGENVWVFVGETYPAYCIYE
;
A
#
# COMPACT_ATOMS: atom_id res chain seq x y z
N MET A 1 -12.68 2.44 -0.68
CA MET A 1 -11.84 1.25 -0.80
C MET A 1 -12.74 0.04 -0.58
N ARG A 2 -13.06 -0.73 -1.63
CA ARG A 2 -14.01 -1.85 -1.55
C ARG A 2 -13.27 -3.16 -1.40
N GLN A 3 -13.54 -3.93 -0.34
CA GLN A 3 -12.84 -5.19 -0.07
C GLN A 3 -12.87 -6.15 -1.27
N SER A 4 -14.04 -6.33 -1.90
CA SER A 4 -14.22 -7.23 -3.05
C SER A 4 -13.34 -6.90 -4.25
N TRP A 5 -12.84 -5.67 -4.36
CA TRP A 5 -11.92 -5.29 -5.43
C TRP A 5 -10.51 -5.86 -5.20
N PHE A 6 -10.07 -5.97 -3.95
CA PHE A 6 -8.77 -6.54 -3.58
C PHE A 6 -8.75 -8.07 -3.55
N GLU A 7 -9.93 -8.71 -3.57
CA GLU A 7 -10.04 -10.17 -3.69
C GLU A 7 -9.74 -10.66 -5.11
N ASP A 8 -9.77 -9.76 -6.09
CA ASP A 8 -9.41 -10.05 -7.48
C ASP A 8 -7.89 -9.94 -7.64
N PRO A 9 -7.20 -11.04 -7.99
CA PRO A 9 -5.74 -11.05 -8.10
C PRO A 9 -5.21 -10.15 -9.22
N ASP A 10 -6.03 -9.82 -10.24
CA ASP A 10 -5.61 -8.90 -11.30
C ASP A 10 -5.49 -7.45 -10.81
N ASN A 11 -6.05 -7.15 -9.64
CA ASN A 11 -6.01 -5.84 -9.01
C ASN A 11 -4.85 -5.67 -8.03
N VAL A 12 -4.04 -6.72 -7.80
CA VAL A 12 -2.97 -6.74 -6.79
C VAL A 12 -1.64 -7.19 -7.38
N VAL A 13 -0.61 -6.37 -7.20
CA VAL A 13 0.78 -6.70 -7.55
C VAL A 13 1.56 -7.00 -6.27
N TYR A 14 2.22 -8.15 -6.24
CA TYR A 14 3.07 -8.56 -5.13
C TYR A 14 4.51 -8.15 -5.42
N THR A 15 5.15 -7.41 -4.51
CA THR A 15 6.51 -6.89 -4.70
C THR A 15 7.21 -6.63 -3.36
N THR A 16 8.50 -6.30 -3.41
CA THR A 16 9.32 -5.93 -2.24
C THR A 16 9.45 -4.41 -2.10
N ILE A 17 9.88 -3.88 -0.94
CA ILE A 17 10.12 -2.43 -0.81
C ILE A 17 11.24 -2.01 -1.77
N ALA A 18 12.26 -2.85 -1.95
CA ALA A 18 13.38 -2.58 -2.85
C ALA A 18 12.95 -2.37 -4.30
N GLU A 19 12.04 -3.19 -4.82
CA GLU A 19 11.54 -3.09 -6.19
C GLU A 19 10.52 -1.95 -6.36
N PHE A 20 9.73 -1.67 -5.33
CA PHE A 20 8.63 -0.72 -5.38
C PHE A 20 9.03 0.72 -5.08
N ALA A 21 9.71 0.94 -3.94
CA ALA A 21 9.70 2.23 -3.27
C ALA A 21 10.46 3.34 -4.02
N ASP A 22 11.60 3.01 -4.64
CA ASP A 22 12.44 4.01 -5.31
C ASP A 22 11.77 4.52 -6.59
N ASN A 23 11.28 3.60 -7.43
CA ASN A 23 10.61 3.93 -8.68
C ASN A 23 9.29 4.68 -8.41
N PHE A 24 8.43 4.10 -7.57
CA PHE A 24 7.12 4.66 -7.29
C PHE A 24 7.22 5.95 -6.48
N GLY A 25 8.11 6.02 -5.48
CA GLY A 25 8.30 7.21 -4.66
C GLY A 25 8.71 8.42 -5.49
N LYS A 26 9.61 8.25 -6.47
CA LYS A 26 10.00 9.30 -7.41
C LYS A 26 8.86 9.71 -8.35
N GLU A 27 8.07 8.75 -8.82
CA GLU A 27 6.93 9.02 -9.69
C GLU A 27 5.85 9.81 -8.95
N ALA A 28 5.42 9.33 -7.79
CA ALA A 28 4.41 9.95 -6.94
C ALA A 28 4.88 11.24 -6.24
N GLY A 29 6.20 11.48 -6.19
CA GLY A 29 6.78 12.61 -5.46
C GLY A 29 6.67 12.45 -3.96
N ILE A 30 6.86 11.22 -3.45
CA ILE A 30 6.86 10.87 -2.04
C ILE A 30 8.30 10.54 -1.64
N PRO A 31 9.02 11.45 -0.95
CA PRO A 31 10.37 11.18 -0.49
C PRO A 31 10.38 10.09 0.57
N ASP A 32 11.45 9.30 0.58
CA ASP A 32 11.72 8.25 1.57
C ASP A 32 10.57 7.25 1.73
N LEU A 33 9.87 6.92 0.63
CA LEU A 33 8.71 6.04 0.66
C LEU A 33 9.01 4.69 1.32
N GLY A 34 10.17 4.09 1.01
CA GLY A 34 10.55 2.80 1.60
C GLY A 34 10.73 2.87 3.12
N ARG A 35 11.30 3.98 3.63
CA ARG A 35 11.39 4.22 5.07
C ARG A 35 10.01 4.36 5.71
N LYS A 36 9.10 5.12 5.07
CA LYS A 36 7.72 5.30 5.56
C LYS A 36 6.94 4.00 5.60
N ILE A 37 7.13 3.10 4.63
CA ILE A 37 6.53 1.76 4.63
C ILE A 37 7.05 0.94 5.83
N LYS A 38 8.36 0.96 6.10
CA LYS A 38 8.94 0.27 7.25
C LYS A 38 8.42 0.82 8.58
N GLU A 39 8.39 2.14 8.74
CA GLU A 39 7.87 2.81 9.94
C GLU A 39 6.38 2.47 10.17
N PHE A 40 5.57 2.44 9.11
CA PHE A 40 4.17 2.04 9.19
C PHE A 40 4.00 0.57 9.54
N ARG A 41 4.87 -0.31 9.04
CA ARG A 41 4.85 -1.74 9.41
C ARG A 41 5.14 -1.97 10.89
N GLU A 42 6.10 -1.25 11.44
CA GLU A 42 6.45 -1.33 12.86
C GLU A 42 5.33 -0.79 13.77
N ASN A 43 4.59 0.22 13.29
CA ASN A 43 3.52 0.88 14.04
C ASN A 43 2.27 1.10 13.17
N PRO A 44 1.52 0.03 12.84
CA PRO A 44 0.39 0.16 11.93
C PRO A 44 -0.83 0.73 12.65
N THR A 45 -1.68 1.40 11.88
CA THR A 45 -2.96 1.94 12.34
C THR A 45 -4.13 1.19 11.69
N ASP A 46 -5.26 1.12 12.37
CA ASP A 46 -6.46 0.40 11.88
C ASP A 46 -7.08 1.11 10.68
N ASP A 47 -6.94 2.42 10.58
CA ASP A 47 -7.40 3.21 9.43
C ASP A 47 -6.37 3.31 8.29
N GLY A 48 -5.14 2.83 8.49
CA GLY A 48 -4.01 3.08 7.60
C GLY A 48 -3.44 4.50 7.68
N LEU A 49 -2.49 4.80 6.80
CA LEU A 49 -1.76 6.07 6.72
C LEU A 49 -1.86 6.68 5.33
N LEU A 50 -2.36 7.91 5.23
CA LEU A 50 -2.41 8.66 3.98
C LEU A 50 -1.11 9.48 3.78
N LEU A 51 -0.37 9.16 2.73
CA LEU A 51 0.81 9.91 2.30
C LEU A 51 0.46 10.81 1.11
N LYS A 52 0.78 12.10 1.22
CA LYS A 52 0.61 13.08 0.14
C LYS A 52 1.93 13.26 -0.61
N GLY A 53 1.92 12.97 -1.89
CA GLY A 53 3.02 13.29 -2.80
C GLY A 53 2.94 14.73 -3.31
N THR A 54 4.05 15.22 -3.85
CA THR A 54 4.17 16.58 -4.38
C THR A 54 3.48 16.78 -5.74
N LYS A 55 3.16 15.71 -6.47
CA LYS A 55 2.56 15.75 -7.82
C LYS A 55 1.03 15.57 -7.84
N ARG A 56 0.35 15.94 -6.76
CA ARG A 56 -1.11 15.69 -6.54
C ARG A 56 -1.49 14.20 -6.42
N THR A 57 -0.52 13.31 -6.33
CA THR A 57 -0.72 11.90 -5.99
C THR A 57 -0.87 11.77 -4.48
N ALA A 58 -1.85 11.00 -4.02
CA ALA A 58 -1.94 10.56 -2.64
C ALA A 58 -2.00 9.03 -2.63
N VAL A 59 -1.30 8.42 -1.67
CA VAL A 59 -1.33 6.96 -1.51
C VAL A 59 -1.67 6.62 -0.08
N LYS A 60 -2.44 5.54 0.10
CA LYS A 60 -2.79 4.99 1.40
C LYS A 60 -1.93 3.75 1.64
N LEU A 61 -1.14 3.78 2.71
CA LEU A 61 -0.56 2.57 3.30
C LEU A 61 -1.58 1.97 4.24
N PHE A 62 -1.80 0.66 4.20
CA PHE A 62 -2.69 -0.01 5.13
C PHE A 62 -2.35 -1.49 5.25
N ILE A 63 -2.86 -2.17 6.28
CA ILE A 63 -2.79 -3.63 6.42
C ILE A 63 -4.22 -4.14 6.24
N PRO A 64 -4.54 -4.90 5.17
CA PRO A 64 -5.91 -5.32 4.89
C PRO A 64 -6.62 -6.00 6.06
N ASP A 65 -5.94 -6.89 6.77
CA ASP A 65 -6.50 -7.63 7.91
C ASP A 65 -6.83 -6.74 9.12
N ARG A 66 -6.32 -5.50 9.14
CA ARG A 66 -6.71 -4.49 10.16
C ARG A 66 -7.83 -3.58 9.70
N VAL A 67 -7.98 -3.39 8.38
CA VAL A 67 -8.99 -2.48 7.81
C VAL A 67 -10.29 -3.20 7.51
N PHE A 68 -10.22 -4.47 7.14
CA PHE A 68 -11.36 -5.27 6.71
C PHE A 68 -11.64 -6.40 7.69
N GLU A 69 -12.92 -6.77 7.82
CA GLU A 69 -13.33 -7.85 8.72
C GLU A 69 -12.94 -9.24 8.20
N LYS A 70 -12.93 -9.42 6.87
CA LYS A 70 -12.58 -10.69 6.24
C LYS A 70 -11.11 -10.65 5.78
N HIS A 71 -10.38 -11.72 6.08
CA HIS A 71 -8.99 -11.92 5.68
C HIS A 71 -8.82 -11.91 4.15
N LEU A 72 -7.77 -11.25 3.68
CA LEU A 72 -7.30 -11.28 2.30
C LEU A 72 -5.98 -12.06 2.21
N GLU A 73 -5.69 -12.67 1.07
CA GLU A 73 -4.39 -13.30 0.83
C GLU A 73 -3.27 -12.27 1.03
N MET A 74 -2.26 -12.61 1.84
CA MET A 74 -1.19 -11.68 2.27
C MET A 74 -1.70 -10.40 2.95
N GLY A 75 -2.89 -10.46 3.55
CA GLY A 75 -3.59 -9.34 4.19
C GLY A 75 -2.94 -8.85 5.49
N GLU A 76 -1.98 -9.60 6.02
CA GLU A 76 -1.14 -9.21 7.16
C GLU A 76 0.00 -8.25 6.78
N ASN A 77 0.27 -8.09 5.47
CA ASN A 77 1.35 -7.25 4.95
C ASN A 77 0.91 -5.80 4.73
N VAL A 78 1.88 -4.91 4.50
CA VAL A 78 1.57 -3.52 4.11
C VAL A 78 1.18 -3.47 2.65
N TRP A 79 0.01 -2.90 2.38
CA TRP A 79 -0.50 -2.66 1.04
C TRP A 79 -0.45 -1.17 0.73
N VAL A 80 -0.11 -0.83 -0.52
CA VAL A 80 -0.14 0.54 -1.05
C VAL A 80 -1.28 0.69 -2.01
N PHE A 81 -2.20 1.61 -1.73
CA PHE A 81 -3.37 1.90 -2.54
C PHE A 81 -3.38 3.35 -3.01
N VAL A 82 -3.39 3.53 -4.34
CA VAL A 82 -3.45 4.85 -4.99
C VAL A 82 -4.88 5.20 -5.42
N GLY A 83 -5.69 4.18 -5.70
CA GLY A 83 -7.03 4.28 -6.27
C GLY A 83 -7.31 3.05 -7.15
N GLU A 84 -8.59 2.74 -7.42
CA GLU A 84 -8.99 1.52 -8.17
C GLU A 84 -8.62 1.58 -9.68
N THR A 85 -8.02 2.67 -10.16
CA THR A 85 -7.51 2.80 -11.55
C THR A 85 -6.08 2.28 -11.72
N TYR A 86 -5.40 1.96 -10.62
CA TYR A 86 -4.06 1.38 -10.59
C TYR A 86 -4.11 0.13 -9.71
N PRO A 87 -3.25 -0.88 -9.94
CA PRO A 87 -3.16 -2.01 -9.03
C PRO A 87 -2.79 -1.54 -7.62
N ALA A 88 -3.25 -2.27 -6.62
CA ALA A 88 -2.71 -2.20 -5.28
C ALA A 88 -1.39 -2.96 -5.22
N TYR A 89 -0.48 -2.53 -4.35
CA TYR A 89 0.83 -3.18 -4.20
C TYR A 89 0.93 -3.83 -2.82
N CYS A 90 0.97 -5.16 -2.77
CA CYS A 90 1.25 -5.91 -1.54
C CYS A 90 2.76 -6.02 -1.33
N ILE A 91 3.24 -5.50 -0.21
CA ILE A 91 4.67 -5.42 0.13
C ILE A 91 5.03 -6.49 1.18
N TYR A 92 5.53 -7.63 0.73
CA TYR A 92 5.56 -8.91 1.50
C TYR A 92 6.85 -9.27 2.23
N GLU A 93 7.89 -8.43 2.17
CA GLU A 93 9.17 -8.68 2.85
C GLU A 93 9.19 -8.28 4.32
#